data_AF-A0A1X2H3B8-F1
#
_entry.id   AF-A0A1X2H3B8-F1
#
_cell.length_a   1.000
_cell.length_b   1.000
_cell.length_c   1.000
_cell.angle_alpha   90.00
_cell.angle_beta   90.00
_cell.angle_gamma   90.00
#
_symmetry.space_group_name_H-M   'P 1'
#
loop_
_entity.id
_entity.type
_entity.pdbx_description
1 polymer ?
#
loop_
_entity_poly.entity_id
_entity_poly.type
_entity_poly.pdbx_seq_one_letter_code
_entity_poly.pdbx_strand_id
1 'polypeptide(L)'
;MNYFLQQTKDHFKLDHTLPFAAASIAASPTHALVYTKDGRIWGRGSNRYGQLGTDPSQIQSLDTFQPIEFFDGLDFGQALRQVACGPFHSAVIVGGDLYTFGWRQDGRLGWDESEMEEDVIIGLPTFVDGNDQAIDVTVVQVACGSAHTIAVDDQGRAWSCGSNKYGQLGRPAPPEGDGVFRQCTAYTGKAIRCSAGRWNSFIESVPHS
;
A
#
# COMPACT_ATOMS: atom_id res chain seq x y z
N MET A 1 -16.09 26.81 -50.00
CA MET A 1 -14.94 26.84 -49.07
C MET A 1 -15.44 27.27 -47.71
N ASN A 2 -15.70 26.29 -46.83
CA ASN A 2 -15.85 26.39 -45.36
C ASN A 2 -16.62 25.17 -44.84
N TYR A 3 -15.95 24.01 -44.88
CA TYR A 3 -16.43 22.76 -44.27
C TYR A 3 -15.51 22.27 -43.14
N PHE A 4 -14.63 23.14 -42.63
CA PHE A 4 -13.55 22.77 -41.70
C PHE A 4 -13.58 23.47 -40.34
N LEU A 5 -14.68 24.12 -39.96
CA LEU A 5 -14.80 24.79 -38.65
C LEU A 5 -16.12 24.50 -37.94
N GLN A 6 -16.49 23.21 -37.86
CA GLN A 6 -17.65 22.79 -37.07
C GLN A 6 -17.48 21.43 -36.38
N GLN A 7 -16.27 21.12 -35.91
CA GLN A 7 -15.98 19.93 -35.09
C GLN A 7 -15.05 20.22 -33.89
N THR A 8 -15.30 21.28 -33.14
CA THR A 8 -14.58 21.52 -31.86
C THR A 8 -15.47 22.01 -30.71
N LYS A 9 -16.76 21.65 -30.70
CA LYS A 9 -17.69 22.05 -29.62
C LYS A 9 -18.59 20.94 -29.08
N ASP A 10 -18.26 19.67 -29.34
CA ASP A 10 -18.83 18.56 -28.58
C ASP A 10 -17.95 18.29 -27.35
N HIS A 11 -18.23 19.11 -26.33
CA HIS A 11 -18.14 18.82 -24.91
C HIS A 11 -17.60 17.42 -24.54
N PHE A 12 -16.28 17.32 -24.32
CA PHE A 12 -15.78 16.45 -23.26
C PHE A 12 -16.16 17.08 -21.91
N LYS A 13 -17.45 17.02 -21.56
CA LYS A 13 -17.84 17.01 -20.16
C LYS A 13 -17.50 15.60 -19.67
N LEU A 14 -16.23 15.39 -19.35
CA LEU A 14 -15.90 14.35 -18.39
C LEU A 14 -16.63 14.78 -17.12
N ASP A 15 -17.67 14.05 -16.74
CA ASP A 15 -18.29 14.19 -15.45
C ASP A 15 -17.24 13.72 -14.43
N HIS A 16 -16.37 14.67 -14.02
CA HIS A 16 -15.14 14.42 -13.27
C HIS A 16 -15.40 14.11 -11.79
N THR A 17 -16.66 14.09 -11.35
CA THR A 17 -17.00 13.63 -10.01
C THR A 17 -17.00 12.11 -9.99
N LEU A 18 -15.96 11.54 -9.38
CA LEU A 18 -16.01 10.15 -8.95
C LEU A 18 -17.27 9.97 -8.09
N PRO A 19 -18.04 8.87 -8.23
CA PRO A 19 -19.34 8.69 -7.57
C PRO A 19 -19.23 8.50 -6.04
N PHE A 20 -18.05 8.74 -5.47
CA PHE A 20 -17.71 8.47 -4.09
C PHE A 20 -16.92 9.61 -3.46
N ALA A 21 -17.17 9.87 -2.18
CA ALA A 21 -16.36 10.79 -1.39
C ALA A 21 -15.11 10.04 -0.89
N ALA A 22 -13.92 10.49 -1.28
CA ALA A 22 -12.67 9.86 -0.84
C ALA A 22 -12.37 10.19 0.64
N ALA A 23 -11.93 9.18 1.39
CA ALA A 23 -11.32 9.29 2.71
C ALA A 23 -9.78 9.23 2.62
N SER A 24 -9.25 8.42 1.70
CA SER A 24 -7.81 8.30 1.42
C SER A 24 -7.59 8.00 -0.06
N ILE A 25 -6.51 8.52 -0.64
CA ILE A 25 -6.11 8.25 -2.03
C ILE A 25 -4.62 7.93 -2.09
N ALA A 26 -4.25 7.03 -2.99
CA ALA A 26 -2.86 6.77 -3.32
C ALA A 26 -2.72 6.49 -4.81
N ALA A 27 -1.60 6.92 -5.39
CA ALA A 27 -1.31 6.71 -6.80
C ALA A 27 0.18 6.44 -6.99
N SER A 28 0.49 5.56 -7.92
CA SER A 28 1.83 5.29 -8.41
C SER A 28 1.84 5.43 -9.95
N PRO A 29 3.00 5.27 -10.62
CA PRO A 29 3.06 5.28 -12.07
C PRO A 29 2.22 4.19 -12.76
N THR A 30 1.78 3.17 -12.03
CA THR A 30 1.11 2.00 -12.64
C THR A 30 -0.35 1.85 -12.23
N HIS A 31 -0.75 2.31 -11.05
CA HIS A 31 -2.11 2.15 -10.55
C HIS A 31 -2.46 3.20 -9.49
N ALA A 32 -3.74 3.27 -9.14
CA ALA A 32 -4.23 4.14 -8.08
C ALA A 32 -5.31 3.42 -7.26
N LEU A 33 -5.33 3.72 -5.97
CA LEU A 33 -6.31 3.26 -5.00
C LEU A 33 -7.07 4.44 -4.40
N VAL A 34 -8.35 4.24 -4.13
CA VAL A 34 -9.18 5.18 -3.37
C VAL A 34 -9.89 4.42 -2.28
N TYR A 35 -9.67 4.81 -1.03
CA TYR A 35 -10.53 4.43 0.08
C TYR A 35 -11.61 5.51 0.22
N THR A 36 -12.87 5.11 0.11
CA THR A 36 -14.05 5.96 0.19
C THR A 36 -14.61 6.09 1.63
N LYS A 37 -15.37 7.16 1.88
CA LYS A 37 -15.98 7.43 3.20
C LYS A 37 -17.04 6.39 3.60
N ASP A 38 -17.67 5.73 2.64
CA ASP A 38 -18.62 4.63 2.85
C ASP A 38 -17.96 3.26 3.09
N GLY A 39 -16.63 3.20 3.20
CA GLY A 39 -15.95 1.98 3.63
C GLY A 39 -15.36 1.15 2.49
N ARG A 40 -15.60 1.51 1.23
CA ARG A 40 -15.15 0.73 0.06
C ARG A 40 -13.79 1.16 -0.45
N ILE A 41 -13.08 0.22 -1.07
CA ILE A 41 -11.80 0.48 -1.73
C ILE A 41 -11.95 0.25 -3.22
N TRP A 42 -11.47 1.21 -4.00
CA TRP A 42 -11.54 1.20 -5.44
C TRP A 42 -10.14 1.24 -6.04
N GLY A 43 -9.91 0.44 -7.08
CA GLY A 43 -8.65 0.37 -7.80
C GLY A 43 -8.79 0.68 -9.28
N ARG A 44 -7.75 1.27 -9.87
CA ARG A 44 -7.60 1.40 -11.34
C ARG A 44 -6.13 1.28 -11.75
N GLY A 45 -5.89 0.95 -13.01
CA GLY A 45 -4.56 0.87 -13.60
C GLY A 45 -4.09 -0.56 -13.81
N SER A 46 -2.79 -0.80 -13.77
CA SER A 46 -2.19 -2.12 -13.97
C SER A 46 -2.48 -3.04 -12.79
N ASN A 47 -2.76 -4.31 -13.09
CA ASN A 47 -2.87 -5.42 -12.15
C ASN A 47 -1.98 -6.61 -12.56
N ARG A 48 -0.93 -6.38 -13.35
CA ARG A 48 -0.09 -7.47 -13.88
C ARG A 48 0.60 -8.31 -12.80
N TYR A 49 0.73 -7.77 -11.59
CA TYR A 49 1.28 -8.47 -10.43
C TYR A 49 0.27 -8.63 -9.30
N GLY A 50 -1.03 -8.38 -9.52
CA GLY A 50 -2.04 -8.43 -8.45
C GLY A 50 -2.13 -7.15 -7.61
N GLN A 51 -1.52 -6.03 -8.03
CA GLN A 51 -1.51 -4.78 -7.26
C GLN A 51 -2.88 -4.08 -7.13
N LEU A 52 -3.94 -4.61 -7.76
CA LEU A 52 -5.34 -4.20 -7.55
C LEU A 52 -6.12 -5.20 -6.70
N GLY A 53 -5.46 -6.19 -6.09
CA GLY A 53 -6.11 -7.12 -5.16
C GLY A 53 -7.05 -8.11 -5.82
N THR A 54 -6.95 -8.29 -7.14
CA THR A 54 -7.72 -9.24 -7.94
C THR A 54 -6.79 -10.16 -8.71
N ASP A 55 -7.30 -11.34 -9.12
CA ASP A 55 -6.48 -12.36 -9.80
C ASP A 55 -5.88 -11.79 -11.10
N PRO A 56 -4.54 -11.65 -11.19
CA PRO A 56 -3.87 -11.10 -12.36
C PRO A 56 -4.01 -11.97 -13.60
N SER A 57 -4.36 -13.26 -13.46
CA SER A 57 -4.64 -14.17 -14.59
C SER A 57 -5.95 -13.81 -15.29
N GLN A 58 -6.92 -13.25 -14.56
CA GLN A 58 -8.23 -12.85 -15.07
C GLN A 58 -8.25 -11.38 -15.47
N ILE A 59 -7.66 -10.51 -14.65
CA ILE A 59 -7.71 -9.06 -14.82
C ILE A 59 -6.28 -8.51 -14.79
N GLN A 60 -5.74 -8.13 -15.94
CA GLN A 60 -4.39 -7.54 -16.03
C GLN A 60 -4.37 -6.01 -15.85
N SER A 61 -5.49 -5.33 -16.09
CA SER A 61 -5.62 -3.88 -15.90
C SER A 61 -7.08 -3.43 -15.86
N LEU A 62 -7.32 -2.28 -15.24
CA LEU A 62 -8.61 -1.60 -15.14
C LEU A 62 -8.50 -0.16 -15.64
N ASP A 63 -9.24 0.21 -16.68
CA ASP A 63 -9.20 1.57 -17.24
C ASP A 63 -10.00 2.58 -16.40
N THR A 64 -10.96 2.08 -15.64
CA THR A 64 -11.82 2.84 -14.71
C THR A 64 -11.67 2.31 -13.29
N PHE A 65 -12.12 3.08 -12.30
CA PHE A 65 -12.15 2.61 -10.93
C PHE A 65 -13.20 1.51 -10.79
N GLN A 66 -12.78 0.36 -10.26
CA GLN A 66 -13.67 -0.74 -9.85
C GLN A 66 -13.45 -1.09 -8.38
N PRO A 67 -14.47 -1.62 -7.68
CA PRO A 67 -14.33 -2.05 -6.30
C PRO A 67 -13.32 -3.21 -6.17
N ILE A 68 -12.59 -3.23 -5.06
CA ILE A 68 -11.77 -4.37 -4.64
C ILE A 68 -12.60 -5.16 -3.62
N GLU A 69 -13.37 -6.12 -4.13
CA GLU A 69 -14.41 -6.88 -3.40
C GLU A 69 -13.91 -7.57 -2.12
N PHE A 70 -12.61 -7.88 -2.02
CA PHE A 70 -12.04 -8.45 -0.80
C PHE A 70 -12.33 -7.61 0.46
N PHE A 71 -12.38 -6.28 0.31
CA PHE A 71 -12.61 -5.36 1.43
C PHE A 71 -14.10 -5.09 1.69
N ASP A 72 -15.00 -5.64 0.87
CA ASP A 72 -16.43 -5.43 1.07
C ASP A 72 -16.92 -6.18 2.31
N GLY A 73 -17.65 -5.48 3.18
CA GLY A 73 -18.13 -6.03 4.45
C GLY A 73 -17.14 -5.97 5.61
N LEU A 74 -15.89 -5.54 5.37
CA LEU A 74 -14.94 -5.21 6.42
C LEU A 74 -15.31 -3.87 7.07
N ASP A 75 -16.25 -3.90 8.03
CA ASP A 75 -16.66 -2.72 8.79
C ASP A 75 -15.91 -2.61 10.12
N PHE A 76 -14.86 -1.80 10.12
CA PHE A 76 -14.11 -1.42 11.33
C PHE A 76 -14.46 0.00 11.81
N GLY A 77 -15.62 0.52 11.40
CA GLY A 77 -15.99 1.91 11.64
C GLY A 77 -15.09 2.91 10.89
N GLN A 78 -15.04 4.16 11.37
CA GLN A 78 -14.23 5.23 10.76
C GLN A 78 -12.79 5.29 11.31
N ALA A 79 -12.34 4.31 12.10
CA ALA A 79 -11.22 4.48 13.01
C ALA A 79 -9.86 4.70 12.31
N LEU A 80 -9.49 3.87 11.33
CA LEU A 80 -8.21 3.96 10.62
C LEU A 80 -8.37 3.47 9.18
N ARG A 81 -8.14 4.39 8.23
CA ARG A 81 -8.35 4.17 6.79
C ARG A 81 -7.25 4.83 5.98
N GLN A 82 -6.34 4.03 5.42
CA GLN A 82 -5.29 4.54 4.55
C GLN A 82 -5.00 3.58 3.40
N VAL A 83 -4.72 4.13 2.23
CA VAL A 83 -4.16 3.39 1.09
C VAL A 83 -2.77 3.91 0.77
N ALA A 84 -1.89 3.05 0.26
CA ALA A 84 -0.58 3.39 -0.27
C ALA A 84 -0.28 2.55 -1.52
N CYS A 85 0.43 3.14 -2.49
CA CYS A 85 0.73 2.51 -3.77
C CYS A 85 2.23 2.61 -4.08
N GLY A 86 2.89 1.47 -4.20
CA GLY A 86 4.17 1.35 -4.90
C GLY A 86 3.94 1.13 -6.41
N PRO A 87 5.00 1.06 -7.23
CA PRO A 87 4.85 0.77 -8.66
C PRO A 87 4.32 -0.65 -8.94
N PHE A 88 4.49 -1.60 -8.02
CA PHE A 88 4.15 -3.01 -8.24
C PHE A 88 3.42 -3.67 -7.06
N HIS A 89 3.10 -2.91 -6.01
CA HIS A 89 2.37 -3.43 -4.86
C HIS A 89 1.56 -2.31 -4.22
N SER A 90 0.66 -2.72 -3.35
CA SER A 90 -0.30 -1.90 -2.64
C SER A 90 -0.32 -2.26 -1.18
N ALA A 91 -0.70 -1.28 -0.37
CA ALA A 91 -0.98 -1.46 1.05
C ALA A 91 -2.27 -0.75 1.43
N VAL A 92 -3.03 -1.36 2.32
CA VAL A 92 -4.30 -0.84 2.83
C VAL A 92 -4.33 -1.05 4.34
N ILE A 93 -4.64 0.01 5.09
CA ILE A 93 -4.96 -0.09 6.51
C ILE A 93 -6.48 -0.07 6.66
N VAL A 94 -7.03 -1.10 7.32
CA VAL A 94 -8.44 -1.17 7.71
C VAL A 94 -8.51 -1.53 9.18
N GLY A 95 -9.01 -0.63 10.03
CA GLY A 95 -9.21 -0.93 11.46
C GLY A 95 -7.93 -1.16 12.28
N GLY A 96 -6.76 -0.85 11.73
CA GLY A 96 -5.46 -1.14 12.33
C GLY A 96 -4.73 -2.33 11.67
N ASP A 97 -5.46 -3.16 10.93
CA ASP A 97 -4.87 -4.25 10.17
C ASP A 97 -4.27 -3.73 8.87
N LEU A 98 -3.05 -4.17 8.57
CA LEU A 98 -2.37 -3.89 7.32
C LEU A 98 -2.60 -5.05 6.35
N TYR A 99 -3.17 -4.76 5.19
CA TYR A 99 -3.26 -5.67 4.06
C TYR A 99 -2.28 -5.23 2.98
N THR A 100 -1.51 -6.15 2.44
CA THR A 100 -0.62 -5.91 1.31
C THR A 100 -0.98 -6.83 0.15
N PHE A 101 -0.69 -6.41 -1.08
CA PHE A 101 -0.93 -7.20 -2.29
C PHE A 101 -0.11 -6.67 -3.46
N GLY A 102 0.14 -7.54 -4.44
CA GLY A 102 0.93 -7.22 -5.62
C GLY A 102 2.14 -8.13 -5.80
N TRP A 103 3.22 -7.56 -6.31
CA TRP A 103 4.41 -8.32 -6.64
C TRP A 103 5.13 -8.82 -5.39
N ARG A 104 5.29 -10.14 -5.27
CA ARG A 104 5.83 -10.81 -4.07
C ARG A 104 7.34 -10.68 -3.89
N GLN A 105 8.08 -10.29 -4.94
CA GLN A 105 9.55 -10.28 -4.90
C GLN A 105 10.13 -9.26 -3.90
N ASP A 106 11.36 -9.55 -3.47
CA ASP A 106 12.16 -8.79 -2.51
C ASP A 106 11.55 -8.72 -1.09
N GLY A 107 10.47 -9.45 -0.81
CA GLY A 107 9.79 -9.42 0.50
C GLY A 107 8.89 -8.19 0.72
N ARG A 108 8.59 -7.40 -0.32
CA ARG A 108 7.91 -6.10 -0.18
C ARG A 108 6.48 -6.16 0.38
N LEU A 109 5.86 -7.33 0.35
CA LEU A 109 4.54 -7.54 0.92
C LEU A 109 4.59 -7.83 2.43
N GLY A 110 5.77 -8.16 2.97
CA GLY A 110 5.91 -8.57 4.37
C GLY A 110 5.25 -9.92 4.65
N TRP A 111 5.11 -10.77 3.63
CA TRP A 111 4.56 -12.10 3.74
C TRP A 111 5.67 -13.10 4.05
N ASP A 112 5.53 -13.86 5.13
CA ASP A 112 6.38 -15.03 5.37
C ASP A 112 6.06 -16.11 4.33
N GLU A 113 6.92 -16.27 3.33
CA GLU A 113 6.73 -17.23 2.23
C GLU A 113 6.69 -18.68 2.72
N SER A 114 7.22 -18.99 3.91
CA SER A 114 7.19 -20.34 4.46
C SER A 114 5.80 -20.77 4.97
N GLU A 115 4.90 -19.81 5.18
CA GLU A 115 3.57 -20.04 5.76
C GLU A 115 2.42 -19.74 4.79
N MET A 116 2.71 -19.35 3.54
CA MET A 116 1.68 -18.89 2.60
C MET A 116 1.23 -19.93 1.57
N GLU A 117 -0.09 -19.97 1.38
CA GLU A 117 -0.72 -20.67 0.25
C GLU A 117 -0.44 -19.91 -1.08
N GLU A 118 -0.29 -20.65 -2.17
CA GLU A 118 0.06 -20.07 -3.49
C GLU A 118 -1.00 -19.07 -3.98
N ASP A 119 -2.27 -19.30 -3.67
CA ASP A 119 -3.41 -18.55 -4.22
C ASP A 119 -3.76 -17.24 -3.46
N VAL A 120 -2.99 -16.88 -2.42
CA VAL A 120 -3.23 -15.65 -1.64
C VAL A 120 -2.96 -14.39 -2.46
N ILE A 121 -4.00 -13.62 -2.79
CA ILE A 121 -3.85 -12.37 -3.56
C ILE A 121 -3.68 -11.16 -2.63
N ILE A 122 -4.43 -11.12 -1.53
CA ILE A 122 -4.37 -10.10 -0.48
C ILE A 122 -4.10 -10.82 0.84
N GLY A 123 -3.12 -10.34 1.59
CA GLY A 123 -2.64 -11.00 2.80
C GLY A 123 -2.24 -10.03 3.87
N LEU A 124 -2.32 -10.50 5.12
CA LEU A 124 -1.78 -9.81 6.28
C LEU A 124 -0.26 -10.06 6.34
N PRO A 125 0.56 -9.01 6.44
CA PRO A 125 1.99 -9.18 6.69
C PRO A 125 2.28 -9.75 8.07
N THR A 126 3.40 -10.44 8.19
CA THR A 126 3.95 -10.91 9.47
C THR A 126 4.84 -9.82 10.06
N PHE A 127 4.57 -9.43 11.29
CA PHE A 127 5.44 -8.56 12.09
C PHE A 127 6.18 -9.41 13.11
N VAL A 128 7.48 -9.19 13.29
CA VAL A 128 8.28 -9.95 14.26
C VAL A 128 9.08 -9.05 15.20
N ASP A 129 9.26 -9.53 16.43
CA ASP A 129 10.09 -8.86 17.44
C ASP A 129 11.61 -9.07 17.21
N GLY A 130 12.43 -8.63 18.15
CA GLY A 130 13.90 -8.80 18.09
C GLY A 130 14.40 -10.25 18.19
N ASN A 131 13.51 -11.20 18.48
CA ASN A 131 13.80 -12.63 18.57
C ASN A 131 13.10 -13.44 17.45
N ASP A 132 12.69 -12.75 16.37
CA ASP A 132 11.97 -13.32 15.23
C ASP A 132 10.65 -14.02 15.62
N GLN A 133 10.01 -13.59 16.72
CA GLN A 133 8.68 -14.08 17.11
C GLN A 133 7.60 -13.18 16.54
N ALA A 134 6.57 -13.79 15.94
CA ALA A 134 5.40 -13.08 15.43
C ALA A 134 4.70 -12.30 16.55
N ILE A 135 4.31 -11.06 16.24
CA ILE A 135 3.63 -10.15 17.17
C ILE A 135 2.48 -9.42 16.47
N ASP A 136 1.44 -9.11 17.23
CA ASP A 136 0.34 -8.28 16.75
C ASP A 136 0.75 -6.80 16.76
N VAL A 137 0.46 -6.11 15.65
CA VAL A 137 0.81 -4.70 15.45
C VAL A 137 -0.39 -3.95 14.88
N THR A 138 -0.88 -2.95 15.61
CA THR A 138 -1.92 -2.03 15.13
C THR A 138 -1.27 -0.91 14.32
N VAL A 139 -1.38 -0.99 12.99
CA VAL A 139 -0.77 -0.04 12.07
C VAL A 139 -1.65 1.21 11.91
N VAL A 140 -1.04 2.38 12.06
CA VAL A 140 -1.72 3.69 11.92
C VAL A 140 -1.27 4.46 10.69
N GLN A 141 -0.10 4.15 10.15
CA GLN A 141 0.36 4.73 8.89
C GLN A 141 1.15 3.73 8.05
N VAL A 142 1.00 3.81 6.72
CA VAL A 142 1.77 3.01 5.77
C VAL A 142 2.23 3.85 4.57
N ALA A 143 3.39 3.50 4.01
CA ALA A 143 3.93 4.03 2.77
C ALA A 143 4.64 2.93 1.96
N CYS A 144 4.45 2.97 0.65
CA CYS A 144 5.00 1.99 -0.29
C CYS A 144 6.07 2.63 -1.18
N GLY A 145 7.28 2.09 -1.15
CA GLY A 145 8.37 2.45 -2.05
C GLY A 145 8.35 1.62 -3.34
N SER A 146 9.47 1.57 -4.07
CA SER A 146 9.51 0.73 -5.30
C SER A 146 9.54 -0.77 -5.04
N ALA A 147 10.21 -1.18 -3.96
CA ALA A 147 10.42 -2.58 -3.60
C ALA A 147 10.47 -2.77 -2.07
N HIS A 148 9.91 -1.84 -1.30
CA HIS A 148 9.86 -1.92 0.16
C HIS A 148 8.58 -1.24 0.68
N THR A 149 8.20 -1.59 1.90
CA THR A 149 7.03 -1.03 2.59
C THR A 149 7.46 -0.57 3.98
N ILE A 150 6.92 0.57 4.43
CA ILE A 150 7.15 1.11 5.77
C ILE A 150 5.82 1.38 6.44
N ALA A 151 5.72 0.95 7.69
CA ALA A 151 4.55 1.15 8.53
C ALA A 151 4.94 1.85 9.84
N VAL A 152 4.01 2.58 10.43
CA VAL A 152 4.10 3.12 11.79
C VAL A 152 2.91 2.57 12.57
N ASP A 153 3.15 2.11 13.79
CA ASP A 153 2.12 1.60 14.68
C ASP A 153 1.63 2.64 15.69
N ASP A 154 0.57 2.30 16.42
CA ASP A 154 -0.06 3.13 17.45
C ASP A 154 0.82 3.40 18.68
N GLN A 155 1.93 2.66 18.82
CA GLN A 155 2.95 2.84 19.86
C GLN A 155 4.08 3.80 19.42
N GLY A 156 4.08 4.23 18.16
CA GLY A 156 5.13 5.08 17.58
C GLY A 156 6.39 4.30 17.19
N ARG A 157 6.28 2.99 16.96
CA ARG A 157 7.34 2.17 16.36
C ARG A 157 7.19 2.19 14.85
N ALA A 158 8.30 2.34 14.14
CA ALA A 158 8.35 2.22 12.70
C ALA A 158 8.84 0.82 12.32
N TRP A 159 8.21 0.24 11.31
CA TRP A 159 8.42 -1.11 10.82
C TRP A 159 8.71 -1.06 9.33
N SER A 160 9.55 -1.95 8.82
CA SER A 160 9.72 -2.06 7.38
C SER A 160 10.07 -3.46 6.89
N CYS A 161 9.67 -3.75 5.66
CA CYS A 161 9.98 -5.00 4.94
C CYS A 161 10.36 -4.68 3.49
N GLY A 162 10.85 -5.68 2.77
CA GLY A 162 11.21 -5.56 1.36
C GLY A 162 12.72 -5.45 1.12
N SER A 163 13.08 -4.92 -0.05
CA SER A 163 14.47 -4.72 -0.46
C SER A 163 15.19 -3.77 0.50
N ASN A 164 16.47 -4.05 0.79
CA ASN A 164 17.34 -3.14 1.54
C ASN A 164 18.60 -2.71 0.77
N LYS A 165 18.60 -2.84 -0.56
CA LYS A 165 19.79 -2.61 -1.41
C LYS A 165 20.46 -1.25 -1.22
N TYR A 166 19.68 -0.23 -0.84
CA TYR A 166 20.15 1.14 -0.63
C TYR A 166 19.99 1.62 0.82
N GLY A 167 19.74 0.71 1.78
CA GLY A 167 19.52 1.06 3.19
C GLY A 167 18.11 1.61 3.49
N GLN A 168 17.17 1.48 2.54
CA GLN A 168 15.81 2.01 2.64
C GLN A 168 14.98 1.45 3.81
N LEU A 169 15.38 0.33 4.40
CA LEU A 169 14.69 -0.22 5.57
C LEU A 169 15.07 0.46 6.89
N GLY A 170 16.12 1.27 6.92
CA GLY A 170 16.56 1.93 8.16
C GLY A 170 17.00 0.95 9.25
N ARG A 171 17.50 -0.23 8.84
CA ARG A 171 18.11 -1.27 9.68
C ARG A 171 18.93 -2.23 8.79
N PRO A 172 19.79 -3.10 9.35
CA PRO A 172 20.36 -4.24 8.63
C PRO A 172 19.27 -5.23 8.17
N ALA A 173 19.48 -5.90 7.04
CA ALA A 173 18.56 -6.91 6.51
C ALA A 173 19.31 -7.89 5.59
N PRO A 174 18.69 -9.05 5.24
CA PRO A 174 19.27 -9.98 4.28
C PRO A 174 19.49 -9.36 2.89
N PRO A 175 20.47 -9.85 2.10
CA PRO A 175 20.78 -9.32 0.76
C PRO A 175 19.59 -9.33 -0.22
N GLU A 176 18.73 -10.34 -0.13
CA GLU A 176 17.55 -10.57 -0.95
C GLU A 176 16.35 -9.70 -0.59
N GLY A 177 16.45 -8.93 0.51
CA GLY A 177 15.32 -8.24 1.13
C GLY A 177 14.76 -9.03 2.31
N ASP A 178 13.78 -8.45 2.98
CA ASP A 178 13.17 -9.03 4.18
C ASP A 178 11.69 -9.32 3.92
N GLY A 179 11.34 -10.61 4.00
CA GLY A 179 9.98 -11.11 3.81
C GLY A 179 9.02 -10.75 4.95
N VAL A 180 9.50 -10.27 6.10
CA VAL A 180 8.63 -9.88 7.22
C VAL A 180 8.94 -8.47 7.71
N PHE A 181 8.00 -7.87 8.43
CA PHE A 181 8.20 -6.55 9.04
C PHE A 181 9.04 -6.66 10.31
N ARG A 182 10.16 -5.93 10.34
CA ARG A 182 10.96 -5.72 11.57
C ARG A 182 11.06 -4.24 11.89
N GLN A 183 11.27 -3.95 13.16
CA GLN A 183 11.39 -2.58 13.64
C GLN A 183 12.61 -1.86 13.03
N CYS A 184 12.41 -0.65 12.54
CA CYS A 184 13.47 0.23 12.07
C CYS A 184 14.33 0.69 13.26
N THR A 185 15.65 0.80 13.08
CA THR A 185 16.60 1.17 14.14
C THR A 185 17.39 2.45 13.84
N ALA A 186 17.28 2.98 12.62
CA ALA A 186 17.97 4.20 12.18
C ALA A 186 17.27 5.51 12.60
N TYR A 187 16.41 5.48 13.62
CA TYR A 187 15.74 6.66 14.15
C TYR A 187 15.61 6.57 15.68
N THR A 188 15.32 7.71 16.32
CA THR A 188 15.05 7.78 17.77
C THR A 188 13.74 8.52 18.01
N GLY A 189 13.15 8.32 19.19
CA GLY A 189 11.84 8.90 19.52
C GLY A 189 10.67 8.03 19.07
N LYS A 190 9.47 8.61 19.10
CA LYS A 190 8.24 8.01 18.59
C LYS A 190 8.03 8.46 17.15
N ALA A 191 7.93 7.50 16.23
CA ALA A 191 7.55 7.76 14.85
C ALA A 191 6.10 8.27 14.83
N ILE A 192 5.87 9.37 14.11
CA ILE A 192 4.53 9.95 13.93
C ILE A 192 4.12 10.01 12.47
N ARG A 193 5.09 9.98 11.53
CA ARG A 193 4.81 9.83 10.10
C ARG A 193 5.88 9.01 9.38
N CYS A 194 5.47 8.35 8.30
CA CYS A 194 6.38 7.72 7.35
C CYS A 194 6.07 8.13 5.89
N SER A 195 7.10 8.12 5.05
CA SER A 195 6.99 8.25 3.60
C SER A 195 8.06 7.40 2.93
N ALA A 196 7.75 6.86 1.75
CA ALA A 196 8.63 5.99 0.98
C ALA A 196 8.78 6.53 -0.44
N GLY A 197 10.02 6.74 -0.85
CA GLY A 197 10.39 7.09 -2.22
C GLY A 197 10.75 5.86 -3.03
N ARG A 198 11.42 6.08 -4.17
CA ARG A 198 11.84 4.98 -5.05
C ARG A 198 12.80 4.03 -4.32
N TRP A 199 13.80 4.58 -3.65
CA TRP A 199 14.93 3.86 -3.05
C TRP A 199 15.30 4.38 -1.66
N ASN A 200 14.40 5.12 -1.02
CA ASN A 200 14.66 5.83 0.21
C ASN A 200 13.39 5.99 1.02
N SER A 201 13.58 6.34 2.28
CA SER A 201 12.53 6.33 3.30
C SER A 201 12.70 7.49 4.23
N PHE A 202 11.59 8.02 4.72
CA PHE A 202 11.57 9.10 5.70
C PHE A 202 10.66 8.70 6.85
N ILE A 203 11.16 8.92 8.07
CA ILE A 203 10.38 8.81 9.31
C ILE A 203 10.46 10.19 9.98
N GLU A 204 9.29 10.77 10.25
CA GLU A 204 9.17 11.92 11.15
C GLU A 204 8.97 11.37 12.56
N SER A 205 9.83 11.77 13.50
CA SER A 205 9.72 11.34 14.90
C SER A 205 9.75 12.51 15.87
N VAL A 206 9.13 12.30 17.03
CA VAL A 206 9.19 13.21 18.17
C VAL A 206 10.00 12.58 19.31
N PRO A 207 10.73 13.36 20.11
CA PRO A 207 11.49 12.83 21.24
C PRO A 207 10.62 12.04 22.22
N HIS A 208 11.22 11.09 22.94
CA HIS A 208 10.58 10.51 24.12
C HIS A 208 10.44 11.61 25.18
N SER A 209 9.23 11.81 25.69
CA SER A 209 8.92 12.70 26.82
C SER A 209 9.55 12.20 28.10
#